data_AF-A0A8W7PBM7-F1
#
_entry.id   AF-A0A8W7PBM7-F1
#
_cell.length_a   1.000
_cell.length_b   1.000
_cell.length_c   1.000
_cell.angle_alpha   90.00
_cell.angle_beta   90.00
_cell.angle_gamma   90.00
#
_symmetry.space_group_name_H-M   'P 1'
#
loop_
_entity.id
_entity.type
_entity.pdbx_description
1 polymer ?
#
loop_
_entity_poly.entity_id
_entity_poly.type
_entity_poly.pdbx_seq_one_letter_code
_entity_poly.pdbx_strand_id
1 'polypeptide(L)'
;LQNPNVVTRSSAKQSKVRTRAQQAATEAEQEERRVKLYGGYRSTGKGSIAEAKKQGKLRMSATSQNGTGAGGDQRRSSDFTEVQLKDIFQNAQSGARTVRGPTGILYDERFALHRCLWDTNYPECPERYLRVMERFTIGQLVDRCQFTSYETSVLAVGSTIQLVESVWSGTVQNGMAILRPPGHHAMTAEYNGYCFFNNVAIAAQHALDHLGTQKILIVDWDVHHGQGTQRMFYSDPRVLYFSIHRYEHGTFWPNLRESDFDYVGTGKGEGYNFNVPLNKTGMTNGDYLAIWQQLLLPVATEFAPELIIVSAGYDSALGDEKVATGKQCLPAFAGDDLYLFFAARFGCI
;
A
#
# COMPACT_ATOMS: atom_id res chain seq x y z
N LEU A 1 14.04 51.15 29.30
CA LEU A 1 13.07 50.53 28.37
C LEU A 1 13.70 49.27 27.80
N GLN A 2 13.42 48.12 28.42
CA GLN A 2 13.90 46.80 27.99
C GLN A 2 12.87 46.19 27.01
N ASN A 3 13.35 45.68 25.88
CA ASN A 3 12.53 45.09 24.82
C ASN A 3 12.33 43.57 25.09
N PRO A 4 11.09 43.05 25.22
CA PRO A 4 10.83 41.69 25.70
C PRO A 4 11.01 40.56 24.66
N ASN A 5 11.48 40.83 23.44
CA ASN A 5 11.49 39.85 22.35
C ASN A 5 12.88 39.35 21.89
N VAL A 6 13.87 39.29 22.78
CA VAL A 6 15.18 38.66 22.47
C VAL A 6 15.36 37.40 23.31
N VAL A 7 15.05 36.24 22.72
CA VAL A 7 15.35 34.92 23.30
C VAL A 7 16.78 34.53 22.91
N THR A 8 17.72 34.65 23.83
CA THR A 8 19.09 34.14 23.64
C THR A 8 19.14 32.62 23.84
N ARG A 9 20.04 31.96 23.10
CA ARG A 9 20.26 30.49 23.05
C ARG A 9 20.49 29.80 24.41
N SER A 10 20.58 30.52 25.53
CA SER A 10 20.71 29.94 26.88
C SER A 10 19.37 29.65 27.57
N SER A 11 18.25 30.24 27.13
CA SER A 11 16.93 30.11 27.79
C SER A 11 16.07 28.95 27.25
N ALA A 12 16.43 28.37 26.10
CA ALA A 12 15.77 27.17 25.55
C ALA A 12 16.24 25.84 26.19
N LYS A 13 17.26 25.86 27.05
CA LYS A 13 17.80 24.66 27.72
C LYS A 13 17.19 24.35 29.09
N GLN A 14 16.25 25.16 29.59
CA GLN A 14 15.64 24.95 30.92
C GLN A 14 14.19 24.43 30.90
N SER A 15 13.54 24.23 29.74
CA SER A 15 12.11 23.85 29.71
C SER A 15 11.78 22.39 29.32
N LYS A 16 12.76 21.49 29.19
CA LYS A 16 12.49 20.05 28.97
C LYS A 16 13.47 19.14 29.69
N VAL A 17 13.33 19.04 31.01
CA VAL A 17 13.80 17.87 31.75
C VAL A 17 12.60 17.34 32.54
N ARG A 18 11.84 16.41 31.94
CA ARG A 18 10.94 15.57 32.74
C ARG A 18 11.81 14.64 33.55
N THR A 19 11.57 14.56 34.85
CA THR A 19 12.29 13.63 35.72
C THR A 19 11.87 12.19 35.37
N ARG A 20 12.75 11.21 35.58
CA ARG A 20 12.43 9.78 35.37
C ARG A 20 11.14 9.34 36.08
N ALA A 21 10.84 9.96 37.23
CA ALA A 21 9.60 9.73 37.96
C ALA A 21 8.34 10.18 37.21
N GLN A 22 8.40 11.28 36.45
CA GLN A 22 7.28 11.76 35.64
C GLN A 22 7.07 10.90 34.39
N GLN A 23 8.14 10.39 33.78
CA GLN A 23 8.04 9.40 32.69
C GLN A 23 7.44 8.09 33.19
N ALA A 24 7.95 7.55 34.30
CA ALA A 24 7.43 6.32 34.91
C ALA A 24 5.96 6.43 35.33
N ALA A 25 5.52 7.60 35.83
CA ALA A 25 4.12 7.84 36.18
C ALA A 25 3.21 7.87 34.93
N THR A 26 3.69 8.45 33.83
CA THR A 26 2.94 8.49 32.56
C THR A 26 2.84 7.09 31.94
N GLU A 27 3.92 6.31 32.02
CA GLU A 27 3.96 4.91 31.55
C GLU A 27 3.05 4.01 32.40
N ALA A 28 3.00 4.21 33.72
CA ALA A 28 2.09 3.48 34.61
C ALA A 28 0.61 3.80 34.33
N GLU A 29 0.25 5.07 34.07
CA GLU A 29 -1.11 5.46 33.66
C GLU A 29 -1.51 4.87 32.31
N GLN A 30 -0.56 4.77 31.37
CA GLN A 30 -0.77 4.16 30.06
C GLN A 30 -0.94 2.64 30.15
N GLU A 31 -0.16 1.99 31.02
CA GLU A 31 -0.26 0.56 31.29
C GLU A 31 -1.56 0.20 32.00
N GLU A 32 -2.00 1.02 32.97
CA GLU A 32 -3.27 0.82 33.65
C GLU A 32 -4.45 0.95 32.67
N ARG A 33 -4.39 1.89 31.71
CA ARG A 33 -5.37 2.00 30.61
C ARG A 33 -5.30 0.81 29.64
N ARG A 34 -4.11 0.30 29.35
CA ARG A 34 -3.89 -0.88 28.47
C ARG A 34 -4.53 -2.14 29.04
N VAL A 35 -4.33 -2.39 30.34
CA VAL A 35 -4.91 -3.54 31.05
C VAL A 35 -6.43 -3.41 31.16
N LYS A 36 -6.96 -2.19 31.34
CA LYS A 36 -8.41 -1.93 31.43
C LYS A 36 -9.16 -2.13 30.12
N LEU A 37 -8.55 -1.85 28.96
CA LEU A 37 -9.21 -2.03 27.66
C LEU A 37 -9.01 -3.43 27.04
N TYR A 38 -7.88 -4.11 27.29
CA TYR A 38 -7.50 -5.28 26.47
C TYR A 38 -6.91 -6.47 27.25
N GLY A 39 -7.19 -6.60 28.55
CA GLY A 39 -6.67 -7.69 29.39
C GLY A 39 -7.14 -9.09 28.95
N GLY A 40 -6.47 -9.69 27.96
CA GLY A 40 -6.84 -11.03 27.50
C GLY A 40 -5.93 -11.76 26.50
N TYR A 41 -4.88 -11.16 25.94
CA TYR A 41 -4.10 -11.83 24.88
C TYR A 41 -2.62 -12.06 25.26
N ARG A 42 -2.24 -13.32 25.47
CA ARG A 42 -0.84 -13.77 25.52
C ARG A 42 -0.50 -14.44 24.18
N SER A 43 0.47 -13.90 23.44
CA SER A 43 0.96 -14.54 22.21
C SER A 43 1.88 -15.72 22.53
N THR A 44 1.54 -16.92 22.08
CA THR A 44 2.46 -18.07 22.03
C THR A 44 2.68 -18.48 20.59
N GLY A 45 3.95 -18.52 20.16
CA GLY A 45 4.32 -19.21 18.92
C GLY A 45 5.48 -18.56 18.16
N LYS A 46 6.72 -18.99 18.44
CA LYS A 46 7.86 -18.80 17.54
C LYS A 46 7.97 -20.05 16.66
N GLY A 47 7.47 -19.99 15.42
CA GLY A 47 7.83 -20.95 14.36
C GLY A 47 9.06 -20.43 13.63
N SER A 48 10.07 -21.29 13.38
CA SER A 48 11.34 -20.83 12.79
C SER A 48 11.27 -20.75 11.26
N ILE A 49 11.79 -19.66 10.71
CA ILE A 49 11.90 -19.32 9.27
C ILE A 49 12.57 -20.45 8.44
N ALA A 50 13.30 -21.36 9.06
CA ALA A 50 13.96 -22.48 8.40
C ALA A 50 12.98 -23.54 7.85
N GLU A 51 11.81 -23.73 8.46
CA GLU A 51 10.83 -24.73 8.02
C GLU A 51 10.06 -24.28 6.77
N ALA A 52 9.75 -22.98 6.65
CA ALA A 52 9.12 -22.39 5.48
C ALA A 52 9.99 -22.53 4.21
N LYS A 53 11.32 -22.38 4.35
CA LYS A 53 12.28 -22.52 3.23
C LYS A 53 12.34 -23.94 2.64
N LYS A 54 12.04 -24.96 3.45
CA LYS A 54 12.09 -26.37 3.00
C LYS A 54 10.87 -26.76 2.17
N GLN A 55 9.70 -26.19 2.49
CA GLN A 55 8.45 -26.48 1.78
C GLN A 55 8.38 -25.76 0.41
N GLY A 56 8.94 -24.56 0.27
CA GLY A 56 8.99 -23.83 -1.00
C GLY A 56 9.80 -24.54 -2.11
N LYS A 57 10.89 -25.22 -1.77
CA LYS A 57 11.73 -25.92 -2.76
C LYS A 57 11.11 -27.20 -3.32
N LEU A 58 10.28 -27.90 -2.55
CA LEU A 58 9.64 -29.16 -2.98
C LEU A 58 8.54 -28.94 -4.02
N ARG A 59 7.96 -27.74 -4.12
CA ARG A 59 6.92 -27.40 -5.10
C ARG A 59 7.47 -27.07 -6.49
N MET A 60 8.74 -26.67 -6.61
CA MET A 60 9.34 -26.26 -7.90
C MET A 60 9.85 -27.42 -8.77
N SER A 61 10.00 -28.63 -8.22
CA SER A 61 10.50 -29.79 -8.99
C SER A 61 9.42 -30.58 -9.74
N ALA A 62 8.14 -30.21 -9.59
CA ALA A 62 7.03 -30.99 -10.15
C ALA A 62 6.54 -30.56 -11.55
N THR A 63 7.09 -29.49 -12.12
CA THR A 63 6.55 -28.88 -13.37
C THR A 63 7.43 -29.07 -14.61
N SER A 64 8.36 -30.03 -14.61
CA SER A 64 9.35 -30.17 -15.69
C SER A 64 9.48 -31.60 -16.23
N GLN A 65 8.36 -32.23 -16.64
CA GLN A 65 8.43 -33.37 -17.57
C GLN A 65 7.15 -33.43 -18.42
N ASN A 66 7.26 -33.06 -19.71
CA ASN A 66 6.71 -33.82 -20.84
C ASN A 66 7.00 -33.15 -22.19
N GLY A 67 7.58 -33.92 -23.12
CA GLY A 67 7.17 -33.91 -24.52
C GLY A 67 8.15 -33.36 -25.58
N THR A 68 8.95 -34.24 -26.16
CA THR A 68 9.72 -34.09 -27.41
C THR A 68 8.86 -34.27 -28.68
N GLY A 69 9.14 -33.55 -29.77
CA GLY A 69 8.65 -33.88 -31.13
C GLY A 69 9.00 -32.81 -32.18
N ALA A 70 9.52 -33.23 -33.33
CA ALA A 70 10.29 -32.42 -34.29
C ALA A 70 9.53 -31.95 -35.55
N GLY A 71 9.99 -30.84 -36.15
CA GLY A 71 10.09 -30.62 -37.62
C GLY A 71 9.05 -29.71 -38.28
N GLY A 72 9.52 -28.65 -38.97
CA GLY A 72 8.80 -28.00 -40.07
C GLY A 72 8.88 -26.47 -40.14
N ASP A 73 9.76 -25.95 -40.99
CA ASP A 73 9.93 -24.54 -41.36
C ASP A 73 8.79 -24.05 -42.28
N GLN A 74 8.02 -23.03 -41.88
CA GLN A 74 7.35 -22.08 -42.80
C GLN A 74 7.18 -20.71 -42.13
N ARG A 75 7.94 -19.73 -42.61
CA ARG A 75 7.70 -18.30 -42.38
C ARG A 75 6.30 -17.90 -42.87
N ARG A 76 5.43 -17.43 -41.97
CA ARG A 76 4.27 -16.62 -42.34
C ARG A 76 3.95 -15.57 -41.28
N SER A 77 3.78 -14.36 -41.80
CA SER A 77 3.37 -13.08 -41.23
C SER A 77 2.42 -13.11 -40.02
N SER A 78 2.73 -12.22 -39.06
CA SER A 78 1.83 -11.52 -38.12
C SER A 78 0.99 -12.38 -37.19
N ASP A 79 1.62 -12.86 -36.12
CA ASP A 79 0.96 -13.43 -34.95
C ASP A 79 0.58 -12.28 -34.00
N PHE A 80 -0.55 -11.62 -34.26
CA PHE A 80 -1.28 -10.97 -33.17
C PHE A 80 -1.90 -12.12 -32.38
N THR A 81 -1.25 -12.54 -31.31
CA THR A 81 -1.88 -13.43 -30.34
C THR A 81 -3.14 -12.73 -29.85
N GLU A 82 -4.29 -13.25 -30.26
CA GLU A 82 -5.60 -12.80 -29.82
C GLU A 82 -5.70 -13.12 -28.32
N VAL A 83 -5.21 -12.20 -27.48
CA VAL A 83 -5.35 -12.32 -26.02
C VAL A 83 -6.83 -12.17 -25.74
N GLN A 84 -7.52 -13.30 -25.58
CA GLN A 84 -8.90 -13.34 -25.14
C GLN A 84 -8.98 -12.65 -23.77
N LEU A 85 -9.39 -11.38 -23.75
CA LEU A 85 -9.74 -10.64 -22.56
C LEU A 85 -10.99 -11.28 -21.97
N LYS A 86 -10.80 -12.22 -21.02
CA LYS A 86 -11.90 -12.77 -20.23
C LYS A 86 -12.64 -11.63 -19.54
N ASP A 87 -13.94 -11.59 -19.77
CA ASP A 87 -14.86 -10.66 -19.13
C ASP A 87 -14.71 -10.73 -17.61
N ILE A 88 -14.77 -9.57 -16.95
CA ILE A 88 -14.74 -9.44 -15.49
C ILE A 88 -15.82 -10.28 -14.82
N PHE A 89 -17.00 -10.44 -15.43
CA PHE A 89 -18.03 -11.33 -14.89
C PHE A 89 -17.60 -12.79 -14.95
N GLN A 90 -16.87 -13.18 -15.99
CA GLN A 90 -16.33 -14.53 -16.12
C GLN A 90 -15.18 -14.75 -15.14
N ASN A 91 -14.34 -13.72 -14.90
CA ASN A 91 -13.30 -13.75 -13.88
C ASN A 91 -13.92 -13.85 -12.47
N ALA A 92 -14.93 -13.03 -12.15
CA ALA A 92 -15.66 -13.08 -10.88
C ALA A 92 -16.38 -14.43 -10.67
N GLN A 93 -17.03 -14.99 -11.71
CA GLN A 93 -17.64 -16.32 -11.67
C GLN A 93 -16.60 -17.43 -11.49
N SER A 94 -15.42 -17.31 -12.10
CA SER A 94 -14.33 -18.26 -11.90
C SER A 94 -13.71 -18.14 -10.50
N GLY A 95 -13.60 -16.90 -9.98
CA GLY A 95 -13.12 -16.58 -8.64
C GLY A 95 -14.03 -17.07 -7.52
N ALA A 96 -15.33 -17.27 -7.80
CA ALA A 96 -16.26 -17.89 -6.86
C ALA A 96 -15.91 -19.36 -6.53
N ARG A 97 -15.12 -20.03 -7.38
CA ARG A 97 -14.68 -21.43 -7.19
C ARG A 97 -13.26 -21.55 -6.63
N THR A 98 -12.55 -20.44 -6.44
CA THR A 98 -11.17 -20.45 -5.93
C THR A 98 -11.18 -20.68 -4.42
N VAL A 99 -10.39 -21.65 -3.96
CA VAL A 99 -10.15 -21.84 -2.51
C VAL A 99 -9.38 -20.63 -2.00
N ARG A 100 -10.00 -19.85 -1.11
CA ARG A 100 -9.37 -18.66 -0.52
C ARG A 100 -8.49 -19.08 0.65
N GLY A 101 -7.25 -18.61 0.66
CA GLY A 101 -6.34 -18.76 1.79
C GLY A 101 -6.63 -17.73 2.89
N PRO A 102 -5.88 -17.76 4.00
CA PRO A 102 -6.04 -16.79 5.08
C PRO A 102 -5.63 -15.38 4.60
N THR A 103 -6.32 -14.36 5.11
CA THR A 103 -5.98 -12.94 4.92
C THR A 103 -5.24 -12.42 6.14
N GLY A 104 -4.09 -11.78 5.93
CA GLY A 104 -3.32 -11.12 6.98
C GLY A 104 -3.89 -9.75 7.34
N ILE A 105 -3.89 -9.42 8.63
CA ILE A 105 -4.12 -8.06 9.12
C ILE A 105 -2.95 -7.63 9.98
N LEU A 106 -2.50 -6.39 9.79
CA LEU A 106 -1.48 -5.78 10.64
C LEU A 106 -1.96 -4.43 11.13
N TYR A 107 -2.05 -4.30 12.46
CA TYR A 107 -2.34 -3.04 13.15
C TYR A 107 -1.57 -2.99 14.49
N ASP A 108 -1.34 -1.79 15.02
CA ASP A 108 -0.74 -1.57 16.34
C ASP A 108 -1.29 -0.27 16.93
N GLU A 109 -1.75 -0.33 18.18
CA GLU A 109 -2.35 0.82 18.90
C GLU A 109 -1.44 2.05 18.94
N ARG A 110 -0.13 1.85 18.84
CA ARG A 110 0.82 2.95 18.85
C ARG A 110 0.74 3.84 17.61
N PHE A 111 0.12 3.36 16.52
CA PHE A 111 -0.24 4.20 15.38
C PHE A 111 -1.17 5.35 15.76
N ALA A 112 -1.87 5.28 16.90
CA ALA A 112 -2.70 6.38 17.43
C ALA A 112 -1.92 7.38 18.30
N LEU A 113 -0.65 7.16 18.63
CA LEU A 113 0.08 7.99 19.61
C LEU A 113 0.56 9.34 19.06
N HIS A 114 0.68 9.48 17.74
CA HIS A 114 1.16 10.71 17.13
C HIS A 114 0.03 11.55 16.55
N ARG A 115 0.08 12.85 16.85
CA ARG A 115 -0.83 13.90 16.37
C ARG A 115 -0.07 15.21 16.19
N CYS A 116 -0.63 16.13 15.40
CA CYS A 116 -0.12 17.49 15.32
C CYS A 116 -0.28 18.20 16.67
N LEU A 117 0.79 18.79 17.20
CA LEU A 117 0.81 19.38 18.55
C LEU A 117 0.30 20.84 18.58
N TRP A 118 0.29 21.50 17.43
CA TRP A 118 0.00 22.93 17.31
C TRP A 118 -1.24 23.23 16.46
N ASP A 119 -1.81 22.23 15.80
CA ASP A 119 -3.09 22.32 15.09
C ASP A 119 -3.97 21.15 15.51
N THR A 120 -5.03 21.45 16.27
CA THR A 120 -5.98 20.46 16.75
C THR A 120 -6.91 19.94 15.65
N ASN A 121 -7.05 20.69 14.56
CA ASN A 121 -7.90 20.36 13.42
C ASN A 121 -7.09 19.75 12.26
N TYR A 122 -5.83 19.38 12.51
CA TYR A 122 -4.97 18.82 11.47
C TYR A 122 -5.57 17.51 10.94
N PRO A 123 -5.76 17.36 9.61
CA PRO A 123 -6.53 16.26 9.04
C PRO A 123 -5.86 14.90 9.19
N GLU A 124 -4.53 14.86 9.30
CA GLU A 124 -3.79 13.62 9.61
C GLU A 124 -3.76 13.40 11.13
N CYS A 125 -4.76 12.68 11.64
CA CYS A 125 -5.01 12.51 13.08
C CYS A 125 -5.21 11.04 13.51
N PRO A 126 -4.99 10.70 14.80
CA PRO A 126 -5.20 9.34 15.35
C PRO A 126 -6.55 8.73 15.04
N GLU A 127 -7.59 9.55 14.96
CA GLU A 127 -8.96 9.14 14.70
C GLU A 127 -9.09 8.42 13.36
N ARG A 128 -8.25 8.74 12.35
CA ARG A 128 -8.22 8.00 11.09
C ARG A 128 -7.92 6.52 11.28
N TYR A 129 -6.99 6.20 12.17
CA TYR A 129 -6.65 4.82 12.52
C TYR A 129 -7.71 4.19 13.44
N LEU A 130 -8.10 4.89 14.50
CA LEU A 130 -9.04 4.37 15.50
C LEU A 130 -10.42 4.06 14.90
N ARG A 131 -10.94 4.91 13.99
CA ARG A 131 -12.24 4.70 13.34
C ARG A 131 -12.23 3.52 12.40
N VAL A 132 -11.13 3.26 11.69
CA VAL A 132 -10.99 2.05 10.86
C VAL A 132 -11.02 0.81 11.74
N MET A 133 -10.25 0.79 12.83
CA MET A 133 -10.22 -0.34 13.77
C MET A 133 -11.58 -0.57 14.46
N GLU A 134 -12.29 0.50 14.81
CA GLU A 134 -13.66 0.43 15.34
C GLU A 134 -14.61 -0.23 14.32
N ARG A 135 -14.53 0.18 13.04
CA ARG A 135 -15.34 -0.44 11.97
C ARG A 135 -14.99 -1.90 11.72
N PHE A 136 -13.70 -2.25 11.79
CA PHE A 136 -13.25 -3.63 11.65
C PHE A 136 -13.74 -4.51 12.79
N THR A 137 -13.77 -3.97 14.01
CA THR A 137 -14.34 -4.64 15.19
C THR A 137 -15.85 -4.82 15.06
N ILE A 138 -16.59 -3.76 14.68
CA ILE A 138 -18.03 -3.83 14.44
C ILE A 138 -18.38 -4.85 13.36
N GLY A 139 -17.58 -4.89 12.29
CA GLY A 139 -17.74 -5.85 11.19
C GLY A 139 -17.24 -7.26 11.51
N GLN A 140 -16.70 -7.51 12.72
CA GLN A 140 -16.09 -8.77 13.11
C GLN A 140 -15.04 -9.26 12.09
N LEU A 141 -14.30 -8.31 11.50
CA LEU A 141 -13.31 -8.59 10.45
C LEU A 141 -11.94 -8.93 11.03
N VAL A 142 -11.59 -8.38 12.19
CA VAL A 142 -10.29 -8.62 12.85
C VAL A 142 -10.13 -10.09 13.21
N ASP A 143 -11.13 -10.69 13.85
CA ASP A 143 -11.11 -12.09 14.28
C ASP A 143 -11.07 -13.10 13.12
N ARG A 144 -11.34 -12.63 11.89
CA ARG A 144 -11.28 -13.42 10.66
C ARG A 144 -9.92 -13.35 9.97
N CYS A 145 -9.01 -12.49 10.44
CA CYS A 145 -7.71 -12.27 9.85
C CYS A 145 -6.59 -12.85 10.73
N GLN A 146 -5.43 -13.13 10.13
CA GLN A 146 -4.24 -13.58 10.87
C GLN A 146 -3.41 -12.38 11.33
N PHE A 147 -3.17 -12.27 12.64
CA PHE A 147 -2.48 -11.12 13.26
C PHE A 147 -0.95 -11.22 13.23
N THR A 148 -0.29 -10.08 13.01
CA THR A 148 1.18 -9.88 13.02
C THR A 148 1.53 -8.53 13.70
N SER A 149 2.70 -8.36 14.35
CA SER A 149 3.02 -7.17 15.19
C SER A 149 4.48 -6.64 15.15
N TYR A 150 4.72 -5.32 15.39
CA TYR A 150 6.05 -4.65 15.55
C TYR A 150 5.98 -3.20 16.19
N GLU A 151 7.05 -2.33 16.29
CA GLU A 151 7.11 -0.93 16.88
C GLU A 151 7.31 0.36 15.97
N THR A 152 6.88 1.59 16.41
CA THR A 152 5.99 2.69 15.82
C THR A 152 6.27 3.55 14.55
N SER A 153 7.44 3.61 13.91
CA SER A 153 7.57 4.29 12.58
C SER A 153 8.43 3.50 11.60
N VAL A 154 9.45 2.85 12.15
CA VAL A 154 9.91 1.53 11.70
C VAL A 154 8.72 0.55 11.65
N LEU A 155 7.61 0.87 12.31
CA LEU A 155 6.39 0.09 12.30
C LEU A 155 5.70 0.14 10.98
N ALA A 156 5.38 1.32 10.47
CA ALA A 156 4.65 1.42 9.23
C ALA A 156 5.41 0.69 8.11
N VAL A 157 6.72 0.95 8.02
CA VAL A 157 7.62 0.27 7.07
C VAL A 157 7.75 -1.23 7.38
N GLY A 158 8.11 -1.60 8.60
CA GLY A 158 8.35 -2.99 9.02
C GLY A 158 7.11 -3.86 8.95
N SER A 159 5.94 -3.29 9.23
CA SER A 159 4.64 -3.90 9.03
C SER A 159 4.37 -4.18 7.56
N THR A 160 4.66 -3.22 6.68
CA THR A 160 4.50 -3.41 5.24
C THR A 160 5.44 -4.49 4.73
N ILE A 161 6.70 -4.49 5.17
CA ILE A 161 7.68 -5.54 4.86
C ILE A 161 7.18 -6.91 5.35
N GLN A 162 6.73 -7.02 6.59
CA GLN A 162 6.26 -8.28 7.16
C GLN A 162 5.04 -8.82 6.42
N LEU A 163 4.11 -7.96 6.03
CA LEU A 163 2.96 -8.36 5.23
C LEU A 163 3.43 -8.91 3.87
N VAL A 164 4.35 -8.22 3.20
CA VAL A 164 4.95 -8.69 1.94
C VAL A 164 5.66 -10.03 2.13
N GLU A 165 6.44 -10.23 3.20
CA GLU A 165 7.09 -11.51 3.49
C GLU A 165 6.07 -12.64 3.77
N SER A 166 4.99 -12.33 4.49
CA SER A 166 3.94 -13.30 4.83
C SER A 166 3.17 -13.74 3.59
N VAL A 167 2.89 -12.79 2.70
CA VAL A 167 2.30 -13.00 1.39
C VAL A 167 3.24 -13.80 0.49
N TRP A 168 4.49 -13.37 0.34
CA TRP A 168 5.49 -14.01 -0.53
C TRP A 168 5.82 -15.43 -0.12
N SER A 169 5.87 -15.71 1.18
CA SER A 169 6.09 -17.05 1.72
C SER A 169 4.87 -17.99 1.59
N GLY A 170 3.71 -17.45 1.20
CA GLY A 170 2.43 -18.17 1.17
C GLY A 170 1.85 -18.44 2.56
N THR A 171 2.31 -17.74 3.60
CA THR A 171 1.72 -17.81 4.95
C THR A 171 0.29 -17.27 4.93
N VAL A 172 0.08 -16.18 4.19
CA VAL A 172 -1.24 -15.62 3.88
C VAL A 172 -1.38 -15.48 2.36
N GLN A 173 -2.61 -15.54 1.87
CA GLN A 173 -2.89 -15.36 0.44
C GLN A 173 -2.83 -13.90 0.02
N ASN A 174 -3.16 -12.99 0.94
CA ASN A 174 -3.14 -11.54 0.78
C ASN A 174 -3.21 -10.91 2.18
N GLY A 175 -3.13 -9.59 2.27
CA GLY A 175 -3.48 -8.91 3.50
C GLY A 175 -3.49 -7.40 3.39
N MET A 176 -3.80 -6.76 4.52
CA MET A 176 -3.85 -5.31 4.62
C MET A 176 -3.13 -4.84 5.88
N ALA A 177 -2.29 -3.82 5.70
CA ALA A 177 -1.60 -3.14 6.78
C ALA A 177 -2.29 -1.81 7.07
N ILE A 178 -2.82 -1.63 8.28
CA ILE A 178 -3.52 -0.41 8.70
C ILE A 178 -2.51 0.45 9.46
N LEU A 179 -1.93 1.42 8.74
CA LEU A 179 -0.70 2.10 9.17
C LEU A 179 -0.88 3.62 9.27
N ARG A 180 -0.13 4.22 10.20
CA ARG A 180 0.20 5.66 10.22
C ARG A 180 1.64 5.84 10.71
N PRO A 181 2.45 6.79 10.18
CA PRO A 181 2.15 7.74 9.12
C PRO A 181 2.04 7.10 7.71
N PRO A 182 1.42 7.78 6.72
CA PRO A 182 1.41 7.34 5.32
C PRO A 182 2.83 7.39 4.71
N GLY A 183 2.96 6.93 3.46
CA GLY A 183 4.29 6.76 2.84
C GLY A 183 4.51 7.28 1.41
N HIS A 184 3.53 7.26 0.53
CA HIS A 184 3.77 7.39 -0.93
C HIS A 184 4.38 8.74 -1.41
N HIS A 185 4.38 9.78 -0.58
CA HIS A 185 5.03 11.07 -0.87
C HIS A 185 6.47 11.16 -0.36
N ALA A 186 6.89 10.29 0.57
CA ALA A 186 8.20 10.40 1.18
C ALA A 186 9.31 10.21 0.14
N MET A 187 10.26 11.14 0.15
CA MET A 187 11.38 11.23 -0.77
C MET A 187 12.65 10.63 -0.16
N THR A 188 13.68 10.39 -0.96
CA THR A 188 14.97 9.83 -0.50
C THR A 188 15.61 10.61 0.66
N ALA A 189 15.44 11.94 0.69
CA ALA A 189 16.06 12.81 1.69
C ALA A 189 15.08 13.84 2.28
N GLU A 190 13.77 13.72 2.05
CA GLU A 190 12.79 14.72 2.46
C GLU A 190 11.46 14.08 2.89
N TYR A 191 10.87 14.62 3.96
CA TYR A 191 9.48 14.34 4.33
C TYR A 191 8.55 15.17 3.46
N ASN A 192 7.41 14.60 3.07
CA ASN A 192 6.43 15.31 2.23
C ASN A 192 5.03 14.73 2.44
N GLY A 193 3.97 15.56 2.35
CA GLY A 193 2.59 15.06 2.37
C GLY A 193 2.25 14.15 3.55
N TYR A 194 2.69 14.49 4.76
CA TYR A 194 2.53 13.69 5.99
C TYR A 194 3.35 12.39 6.05
N CYS A 195 4.14 12.11 5.01
CA CYS A 195 4.93 10.90 4.88
C CYS A 195 6.37 11.12 5.36
N PHE A 196 6.83 10.23 6.24
CA PHE A 196 8.22 10.21 6.73
C PHE A 196 9.08 9.22 5.95
N PHE A 197 8.58 7.99 5.80
CA PHE A 197 9.23 6.92 5.05
C PHE A 197 8.25 6.37 4.02
N ASN A 198 8.77 5.99 2.84
CA ASN A 198 7.92 5.44 1.80
C ASN A 198 7.68 3.94 2.05
N ASN A 199 6.64 3.63 2.84
CA ASN A 199 6.28 2.27 3.26
C ASN A 199 6.23 1.28 2.08
N VAL A 200 5.52 1.65 1.01
CA VAL A 200 5.32 0.81 -0.17
C VAL A 200 6.60 0.68 -0.99
N ALA A 201 7.33 1.77 -1.22
CA ALA A 201 8.57 1.70 -1.98
C ALA A 201 9.66 0.91 -1.25
N ILE A 202 9.78 1.05 0.07
CA ILE A 202 10.75 0.27 0.85
C ILE A 202 10.37 -1.22 0.85
N ALA A 203 9.09 -1.56 0.99
CA ALA A 203 8.64 -2.95 0.94
C ALA A 203 8.84 -3.58 -0.45
N ALA A 204 8.59 -2.84 -1.53
CA ALA A 204 8.87 -3.28 -2.89
C ALA A 204 10.37 -3.52 -3.10
N GLN A 205 11.22 -2.58 -2.67
CA GLN A 205 12.67 -2.72 -2.76
C GLN A 205 13.18 -3.92 -1.96
N HIS A 206 12.64 -4.15 -0.74
CA HIS A 206 12.94 -5.33 0.08
C HIS A 206 12.59 -6.64 -0.66
N ALA A 207 11.44 -6.69 -1.34
CA ALA A 207 11.03 -7.86 -2.10
C ALA A 207 11.96 -8.16 -3.29
N LEU A 208 12.44 -7.12 -3.97
CA LEU A 208 13.44 -7.26 -5.03
C LEU A 208 14.79 -7.78 -4.50
N ASP A 209 15.27 -7.19 -3.41
CA ASP A 209 16.63 -7.44 -2.90
C ASP A 209 16.75 -8.74 -2.09
N HIS A 210 15.70 -9.11 -1.36
CA HIS A 210 15.77 -10.18 -0.36
C HIS A 210 14.84 -11.36 -0.61
N LEU A 211 13.75 -11.15 -1.36
CA LEU A 211 12.75 -12.19 -1.62
C LEU A 211 12.89 -12.82 -3.01
N GLY A 212 13.69 -12.19 -3.89
CA GLY A 212 13.97 -12.69 -5.24
C GLY A 212 12.91 -12.35 -6.27
N THR A 213 11.98 -11.44 -5.94
CA THR A 213 10.93 -10.96 -6.85
C THR A 213 11.57 -10.20 -8.02
N GLN A 214 11.05 -10.40 -9.24
CA GLN A 214 11.56 -9.76 -10.46
C GLN A 214 10.62 -8.73 -11.04
N LYS A 215 9.30 -8.84 -10.79
CA LYS A 215 8.28 -7.94 -11.33
C LYS A 215 7.25 -7.58 -10.28
N ILE A 216 7.20 -6.32 -9.88
CA ILE A 216 6.27 -5.79 -8.88
C ILE A 216 5.37 -4.75 -9.53
N LEU A 217 4.06 -4.91 -9.35
CA LEU A 217 3.09 -3.88 -9.71
C LEU A 217 2.72 -3.08 -8.45
N ILE A 218 2.93 -1.77 -8.48
CA ILE A 218 2.44 -0.85 -7.46
C ILE A 218 1.23 -0.11 -8.02
N VAL A 219 0.09 -0.24 -7.36
CA VAL A 219 -1.13 0.49 -7.71
C VAL A 219 -1.43 1.52 -6.62
N ASP A 220 -1.52 2.79 -7.00
CA ASP A 220 -1.77 3.92 -6.11
C ASP A 220 -3.11 4.57 -6.49
N TRP A 221 -4.11 4.39 -5.62
CA TRP A 221 -5.46 4.93 -5.82
C TRP A 221 -5.81 6.05 -4.83
N ASP A 222 -4.83 6.48 -4.01
CA ASP A 222 -4.96 7.68 -3.20
C ASP A 222 -5.25 8.87 -4.13
N VAL A 223 -6.05 9.84 -3.67
CA VAL A 223 -6.44 10.96 -4.55
C VAL A 223 -5.23 11.83 -4.92
N HIS A 224 -4.11 11.73 -4.21
CA HIS A 224 -2.86 12.43 -4.49
C HIS A 224 -1.88 11.55 -5.25
N HIS A 225 -1.08 12.17 -6.12
CA HIS A 225 0.02 11.49 -6.79
C HIS A 225 1.11 11.11 -5.79
N GLY A 226 1.50 9.83 -5.75
CA GLY A 226 2.62 9.32 -4.95
C GLY A 226 3.98 9.56 -5.61
N GLN A 227 4.36 10.83 -5.79
CA GLN A 227 5.61 11.26 -6.44
C GLN A 227 6.87 10.64 -5.82
N GLY A 228 6.86 10.34 -4.52
CA GLY A 228 7.97 9.66 -3.86
C GLY A 228 8.18 8.25 -4.41
N THR A 229 7.08 7.51 -4.61
CA THR A 229 7.09 6.17 -5.19
C THR A 229 7.48 6.21 -6.67
N GLN A 230 6.91 7.13 -7.44
CA GLN A 230 7.28 7.35 -8.86
C GLN A 230 8.79 7.56 -9.00
N ARG A 231 9.36 8.50 -8.24
CA ARG A 231 10.77 8.87 -8.37
C ARG A 231 11.72 7.74 -7.96
N MET A 232 11.34 6.92 -6.96
CA MET A 232 12.16 5.79 -6.51
C MET A 232 12.38 4.77 -7.63
N PHE A 233 11.36 4.49 -8.44
CA PHE A 233 11.40 3.44 -9.46
C PHE A 233 11.42 3.96 -10.90
N TYR A 234 11.59 5.26 -11.10
CA TYR A 234 11.41 5.92 -12.40
C TYR A 234 12.29 5.34 -13.53
N SER A 235 13.42 4.72 -13.18
CA SER A 235 14.35 4.07 -14.12
C SER A 235 14.41 2.55 -14.01
N ASP A 236 13.58 1.91 -13.19
CA ASP A 236 13.64 0.48 -12.89
C ASP A 236 12.49 -0.30 -13.57
N PRO A 237 12.76 -1.11 -14.62
CA PRO A 237 11.72 -1.89 -15.31
C PRO A 237 11.13 -3.03 -14.48
N ARG A 238 11.72 -3.34 -13.31
CA ARG A 238 11.22 -4.40 -12.42
C ARG A 238 9.99 -3.95 -11.64
N VAL A 239 9.71 -2.64 -11.60
CA VAL A 239 8.58 -2.09 -10.86
C VAL A 239 7.72 -1.26 -11.81
N LEU A 240 6.47 -1.66 -11.99
CA LEU A 240 5.47 -0.87 -12.69
C LEU A 240 4.69 -0.03 -11.67
N TYR A 241 4.78 1.29 -11.75
CA TYR A 241 3.99 2.20 -10.92
C TYR A 241 2.79 2.72 -11.70
N PHE A 242 1.59 2.57 -11.13
CA PHE A 242 0.35 3.08 -11.70
C PHE A 242 -0.38 3.94 -10.67
N SER A 243 -0.63 5.21 -10.98
CA SER A 243 -1.32 6.14 -10.09
C SER A 243 -2.52 6.80 -10.75
N ILE A 244 -3.67 6.78 -10.08
CA ILE A 244 -4.85 7.58 -10.43
C ILE A 244 -4.95 8.69 -9.39
N HIS A 245 -4.92 9.95 -9.81
CA HIS A 245 -4.87 11.06 -8.86
C HIS A 245 -5.56 12.31 -9.41
N ARG A 246 -6.10 13.13 -8.50
CA ARG A 246 -6.59 14.47 -8.84
C ARG A 246 -5.42 15.33 -9.29
N TYR A 247 -5.58 16.00 -10.42
CA TYR A 247 -4.53 16.80 -11.03
C TYR A 247 -4.99 18.22 -11.32
N GLU A 248 -6.18 18.37 -11.93
CA GLU A 248 -6.73 19.66 -12.35
C GLU A 248 -5.69 20.53 -13.10
N HIS A 249 -5.04 19.94 -14.09
CA HIS A 249 -3.99 20.61 -14.88
C HIS A 249 -2.83 21.14 -14.02
N GLY A 250 -2.49 20.41 -12.96
CA GLY A 250 -1.42 20.76 -12.02
C GLY A 250 -1.80 21.79 -10.96
N THR A 251 -3.08 22.18 -10.85
CA THR A 251 -3.52 23.09 -9.77
C THR A 251 -3.80 22.38 -8.45
N PHE A 252 -4.01 21.05 -8.47
CA PHE A 252 -4.15 20.27 -7.24
C PHE A 252 -2.77 19.85 -6.68
N TRP A 253 -2.66 19.80 -5.35
CA TRP A 253 -1.43 19.39 -4.68
C TRP A 253 -1.06 17.94 -5.08
N PRO A 254 0.22 17.62 -5.40
CA PRO A 254 1.44 18.39 -5.11
C PRO A 254 1.87 19.42 -6.18
N ASN A 255 1.03 19.72 -7.17
CA ASN A 255 1.28 20.73 -8.19
C ASN A 255 2.51 20.45 -9.09
N LEU A 256 2.77 19.17 -9.39
CA LEU A 256 3.95 18.76 -10.13
C LEU A 256 3.64 18.50 -11.61
N ARG A 257 4.46 19.02 -12.51
CA ARG A 257 4.36 18.71 -13.96
C ARG A 257 4.57 17.22 -14.23
N GLU A 258 5.44 16.59 -13.45
CA GLU A 258 5.78 15.16 -13.55
C GLU A 258 4.69 14.20 -13.07
N SER A 259 3.59 14.71 -12.51
CA SER A 259 2.39 13.92 -12.22
C SER A 259 1.47 13.77 -13.44
N ASP A 260 1.73 14.45 -14.55
CA ASP A 260 0.91 14.33 -15.75
C ASP A 260 1.20 13.02 -16.53
N PHE A 261 0.34 12.70 -17.50
CA PHE A 261 0.33 11.41 -18.20
C PHE A 261 1.56 11.13 -19.08
N ASP A 262 2.28 12.17 -19.52
CA ASP A 262 3.43 12.06 -20.43
C ASP A 262 4.75 11.70 -19.72
N TYR A 263 4.73 11.53 -18.40
CA TYR A 263 5.88 11.11 -17.60
C TYR A 263 5.88 9.58 -17.43
N VAL A 264 6.51 8.89 -18.38
CA VAL A 264 6.40 7.43 -18.53
C VAL A 264 7.58 6.62 -17.99
N GLY A 265 8.51 7.26 -17.28
CA GLY A 265 9.75 6.66 -16.80
C GLY A 265 10.95 7.12 -17.62
N THR A 266 12.14 6.57 -17.33
CA THR A 266 13.37 6.92 -18.05
C THR A 266 14.34 5.76 -18.19
N GLY A 267 15.14 5.79 -19.26
CA GLY A 267 16.14 4.76 -19.53
C GLY A 267 15.49 3.38 -19.61
N LYS A 268 15.93 2.44 -18.76
CA LYS A 268 15.34 1.10 -18.74
C LYS A 268 13.91 1.06 -18.17
N GLY A 269 13.51 2.05 -17.37
CA GLY A 269 12.17 2.14 -16.79
C GLY A 269 11.16 2.88 -17.67
N GLU A 270 11.54 3.31 -18.87
CA GLU A 270 10.61 3.91 -19.82
C GLU A 270 9.49 2.93 -20.18
N GLY A 271 8.23 3.36 -20.02
CA GLY A 271 7.04 2.53 -20.17
C GLY A 271 6.58 1.81 -18.89
N TYR A 272 7.26 2.01 -17.75
CA TYR A 272 6.91 1.39 -16.46
C TYR A 272 6.35 2.38 -15.42
N ASN A 273 6.06 3.61 -15.83
CA ASN A 273 5.36 4.61 -15.00
C ASN A 273 4.07 5.08 -15.70
N PHE A 274 2.93 4.90 -15.05
CA PHE A 274 1.61 5.28 -15.57
C PHE A 274 0.95 6.28 -14.63
N ASN A 275 0.81 7.51 -15.10
CA ASN A 275 0.04 8.55 -14.42
C ASN A 275 -1.32 8.72 -15.11
N VAL A 276 -2.39 8.66 -14.34
CA VAL A 276 -3.77 8.95 -14.78
C VAL A 276 -4.27 10.21 -14.07
N PRO A 277 -3.96 11.40 -14.61
CA PRO A 277 -4.33 12.68 -14.01
C PRO A 277 -5.80 13.01 -14.23
N LEU A 278 -6.56 13.12 -13.13
CA LEU A 278 -7.97 13.53 -13.16
C LEU A 278 -8.07 15.05 -13.20
N ASN A 279 -8.40 15.59 -14.37
CA ASN A 279 -8.49 17.03 -14.62
C ASN A 279 -9.83 17.67 -14.25
N LYS A 280 -10.73 16.90 -13.62
CA LYS A 280 -11.98 17.39 -13.05
C LYS A 280 -12.25 16.71 -11.71
N THR A 281 -12.94 17.41 -10.82
CA THR A 281 -13.61 16.79 -9.66
C THR A 281 -14.88 16.06 -10.12
N GLY A 282 -15.56 15.31 -9.25
CA GLY A 282 -16.81 14.66 -9.63
C GLY A 282 -16.72 13.24 -10.18
N MET A 283 -15.53 12.65 -10.32
CA MET A 283 -15.37 11.25 -10.76
C MET A 283 -16.23 10.27 -9.96
N THR A 284 -16.80 9.31 -10.66
CA THR A 284 -17.74 8.31 -10.15
C THR A 284 -17.13 6.91 -10.24
N ASN A 285 -17.83 5.90 -9.71
CA ASN A 285 -17.43 4.50 -9.88
C ASN A 285 -17.21 4.14 -11.35
N GLY A 286 -18.02 4.69 -12.28
CA GLY A 286 -17.90 4.41 -13.71
C GLY A 286 -16.59 4.90 -14.31
N ASP A 287 -16.10 6.05 -13.87
CA ASP A 287 -14.84 6.63 -14.34
C ASP A 287 -13.64 5.77 -13.88
N TYR A 288 -13.64 5.37 -12.61
CA TYR A 288 -12.62 4.45 -12.11
C TYR A 288 -12.68 3.11 -12.83
N LEU A 289 -13.87 2.50 -12.97
CA LEU A 289 -14.04 1.23 -13.69
C LEU A 289 -13.52 1.30 -15.13
N ALA A 290 -13.74 2.42 -15.82
CA ALA A 290 -13.19 2.64 -17.15
C ALA A 290 -11.65 2.68 -17.12
N ILE A 291 -11.04 3.40 -16.17
CA ILE A 291 -9.58 3.43 -16.00
C ILE A 291 -9.03 2.03 -15.71
N TRP A 292 -9.67 1.27 -14.82
CA TRP A 292 -9.27 -0.11 -14.55
C TRP A 292 -9.33 -0.97 -15.82
N GLN A 293 -10.49 -1.04 -16.45
CA GLN A 293 -10.74 -1.96 -17.56
C GLN A 293 -9.92 -1.61 -18.81
N GLN A 294 -9.73 -0.32 -19.09
CA GLN A 294 -9.10 0.15 -20.32
C GLN A 294 -7.59 0.37 -20.19
N LEU A 295 -7.08 0.60 -18.97
CA LEU A 295 -5.65 0.91 -18.75
C LEU A 295 -4.99 -0.09 -17.80
N LEU A 296 -5.42 -0.15 -16.54
CA LEU A 296 -4.67 -0.90 -15.53
C LEU A 296 -4.71 -2.41 -15.77
N LEU A 297 -5.88 -2.99 -16.02
CA LEU A 297 -5.99 -4.44 -16.21
C LEU A 297 -5.25 -4.95 -17.46
N PRO A 298 -5.32 -4.28 -18.63
CA PRO A 298 -4.50 -4.62 -19.78
C PRO A 298 -2.99 -4.54 -19.48
N VAL A 299 -2.53 -3.42 -18.90
CA VAL A 299 -1.11 -3.21 -18.58
C VAL A 299 -0.61 -4.24 -17.55
N ALA A 300 -1.38 -4.49 -16.49
CA ALA A 300 -1.03 -5.50 -15.49
C ALA A 300 -0.98 -6.92 -16.08
N THR A 301 -1.87 -7.22 -17.03
CA THR A 301 -1.88 -8.53 -17.72
C THR A 301 -0.62 -8.72 -18.56
N GLU A 302 -0.21 -7.69 -19.30
CA GLU A 302 1.01 -7.72 -20.12
C GLU A 302 2.27 -7.76 -19.25
N PHE A 303 2.33 -6.93 -18.21
CA PHE A 303 3.44 -6.89 -17.28
C PHE A 303 3.59 -8.19 -16.49
N ALA A 304 2.47 -8.87 -16.19
CA ALA A 304 2.40 -10.13 -15.45
C ALA A 304 3.23 -10.09 -14.14
N PRO A 305 2.82 -9.27 -13.15
CA PRO A 305 3.56 -9.11 -11.90
C PRO A 305 3.58 -10.40 -11.07
N GLU A 306 4.65 -10.56 -10.30
CA GLU A 306 4.81 -11.64 -9.30
C GLU A 306 4.31 -11.20 -7.92
N LEU A 307 4.27 -9.89 -7.67
CA LEU A 307 3.76 -9.29 -6.44
C LEU A 307 3.01 -7.99 -6.80
N ILE A 308 1.88 -7.77 -6.15
CA ILE A 308 1.10 -6.54 -6.27
C ILE A 308 1.06 -5.85 -4.92
N ILE A 309 1.39 -4.56 -4.87
CA ILE A 309 1.32 -3.74 -3.66
C ILE A 309 0.40 -2.56 -3.95
N VAL A 310 -0.57 -2.31 -3.06
CA VAL A 310 -1.53 -1.21 -3.24
C VAL A 310 -1.26 -0.11 -2.22
N SER A 311 -1.02 1.11 -2.69
CA SER A 311 -1.08 2.32 -1.85
C SER A 311 -2.55 2.70 -1.68
N ALA A 312 -3.16 2.16 -0.62
CA ALA A 312 -4.60 2.20 -0.43
C ALA A 312 -5.10 3.47 0.31
N GLY A 313 -4.96 4.63 -0.33
CA GLY A 313 -5.57 5.88 0.15
C GLY A 313 -7.09 5.88 -0.07
N TYR A 314 -7.86 6.34 0.92
CA TYR A 314 -9.33 6.40 0.82
C TYR A 314 -9.86 7.84 0.77
N ASP A 315 -9.00 8.82 0.54
CA ASP A 315 -9.38 10.22 0.35
C ASP A 315 -9.91 10.52 -1.05
N SER A 316 -9.91 9.53 -1.95
CA SER A 316 -10.68 9.53 -3.20
C SER A 316 -12.18 9.27 -2.98
N ALA A 317 -12.57 8.90 -1.75
CA ALA A 317 -13.94 8.54 -1.39
C ALA A 317 -14.91 9.72 -1.29
N LEU A 318 -16.20 9.40 -1.43
CA LEU A 318 -17.27 10.37 -1.22
C LEU A 318 -17.28 10.84 0.24
N GLY A 319 -17.23 12.17 0.42
CA GLY A 319 -17.28 12.80 1.73
C GLY A 319 -15.92 13.14 2.32
N ASP A 320 -14.82 12.82 1.63
CA ASP A 320 -13.50 13.36 1.99
C ASP A 320 -13.42 14.88 1.70
N GLU A 321 -12.80 15.63 2.59
CA GLU A 321 -12.69 17.10 2.49
C GLU A 321 -11.73 17.55 1.37
N LYS A 322 -10.77 16.70 0.98
CA LYS A 322 -9.81 16.97 -0.07
C LYS A 322 -10.37 16.76 -1.47
N VAL A 323 -11.55 16.14 -1.55
CA VAL A 323 -12.40 16.08 -2.72
C VAL A 323 -13.42 17.21 -2.56
N ALA A 324 -13.38 18.23 -3.43
CA ALA A 324 -14.23 19.41 -3.31
C ALA A 324 -15.72 19.05 -3.05
N THR A 325 -16.43 19.94 -2.34
CA THR A 325 -17.85 19.77 -1.99
C THR A 325 -18.71 19.49 -3.21
N GLY A 326 -19.12 18.22 -3.36
CA GLY A 326 -19.98 17.77 -4.45
C GLY A 326 -19.32 16.71 -5.32
N LYS A 327 -19.34 15.48 -4.80
CA LYS A 327 -18.99 14.20 -5.45
C LYS A 327 -17.51 14.03 -5.84
N GLN A 328 -16.91 12.96 -5.34
CA GLN A 328 -16.01 12.06 -6.08
C GLN A 328 -16.03 10.70 -5.33
N CYS A 329 -16.08 9.56 -6.03
CA CYS A 329 -16.12 8.20 -5.44
C CYS A 329 -14.74 7.54 -5.52
N LEU A 330 -14.25 6.83 -4.48
CA LEU A 330 -14.64 5.48 -4.05
C LEU A 330 -14.17 5.10 -2.62
N PRO A 331 -14.95 4.31 -1.83
CA PRO A 331 -14.30 3.34 -0.95
C PRO A 331 -14.87 1.90 -0.91
N ALA A 332 -15.95 1.55 -1.63
CA ALA A 332 -16.56 0.21 -1.51
C ALA A 332 -16.51 -0.68 -2.78
N PHE A 333 -16.77 -0.14 -3.97
CA PHE A 333 -16.97 -0.99 -5.18
C PHE A 333 -15.65 -1.37 -5.89
N ALA A 334 -14.71 -0.44 -6.05
CA ALA A 334 -13.49 -0.67 -6.83
C ALA A 334 -12.42 -1.51 -6.12
N GLY A 335 -12.40 -1.52 -4.78
CA GLY A 335 -11.55 -2.44 -4.03
C GLY A 335 -11.97 -3.89 -4.27
N ASP A 336 -13.28 -4.15 -4.26
CA ASP A 336 -13.86 -5.47 -4.53
C ASP A 336 -13.63 -5.90 -5.99
N ASP A 337 -13.85 -5.01 -6.98
CA ASP A 337 -13.65 -5.35 -8.39
C ASP A 337 -12.16 -5.57 -8.74
N LEU A 338 -11.27 -4.76 -8.18
CA LEU A 338 -9.83 -4.96 -8.34
C LEU A 338 -9.37 -6.27 -7.68
N TYR A 339 -9.82 -6.50 -6.46
CA TYR A 339 -9.55 -7.73 -5.74
C TYR A 339 -10.06 -8.94 -6.51
N LEU A 340 -11.28 -8.88 -7.06
CA LEU A 340 -11.87 -9.96 -7.85
C LEU A 340 -11.05 -10.24 -9.12
N PHE A 341 -10.58 -9.20 -9.83
CA PHE A 341 -9.71 -9.39 -10.98
C PHE A 341 -8.39 -10.04 -10.59
N PHE A 342 -7.70 -9.52 -9.57
CA PHE A 342 -6.40 -10.05 -9.16
C PHE A 342 -6.49 -11.45 -8.56
N ALA A 343 -7.51 -11.72 -7.74
CA ALA A 343 -7.77 -13.04 -7.18
C ALA A 343 -8.11 -14.08 -8.26
N ALA A 344 -8.85 -13.68 -9.31
CA ALA A 344 -9.22 -14.58 -10.40
C ALA A 344 -8.07 -14.87 -11.38
N ARG A 345 -7.20 -13.88 -11.66
CA ARG A 345 -6.22 -13.98 -12.75
C ARG A 345 -4.78 -14.22 -12.30
N PHE A 346 -4.39 -13.75 -11.13
CA PHE A 346 -3.06 -13.95 -10.57
C PHE A 346 -3.06 -14.88 -9.34
N GLY A 347 -4.23 -15.40 -8.93
CA GLY A 347 -4.36 -16.39 -7.86
C GLY A 347 -4.13 -15.85 -6.45
N CYS A 348 -4.11 -14.51 -6.27
CA CYS A 348 -3.64 -13.76 -5.10
C CYS A 348 -2.38 -14.35 -4.45
N ILE A 349 -1.26 -13.71 -4.77
CA ILE A 349 -0.27 -13.25 -3.80
C ILE A 349 -0.78 -11.88 -3.31
#